data_AF-A0A815XJP9-F1
#
_entry.id   AF-A0A815XJP9-F1
#
_cell.length_a   1.000
_cell.length_b   1.000
_cell.length_c   1.000
_cell.angle_alpha   90.00
_cell.angle_beta   90.00
_cell.angle_gamma   90.00
#
_symmetry.space_group_name_H-M   'P 1'
#
loop_
_entity.id
_entity.type
_entity.pdbx_description
1 polymer ?
#
loop_
_entity_poly.entity_id
_entity_poly.type
_entity_poly.pdbx_seq_one_letter_code
_entity_poly.pdbx_strand_id
1 'polypeptide(L)'
;AFIGVNIGRNKETSSSNSNQDYTRGIEKFGCIADYLVVNVSSPNTPKLRALQEASELEDLLSAIRVVYDRLPCRNNRPPLLLKVAPDLGSDEIKAISEVISKPKTSIDGLIVTNTTVQRPLTLKSENKIQTGGLSGEPLKSIALETIRLFRQYTKGKIPLIGVGGISTAEDILERIKAGASLIQIYTSLTYSGPPIVNKLNRELAKLIRNEGFSSVAEAVGIDVDSKK
;
A
#
# COMPACT_ATOMS: atom_id res chain seq x y z
N ALA A 1 -9.56 17.15 8.49
CA ALA A 1 -9.56 15.94 7.65
C ALA A 1 -8.14 15.38 7.65
N PHE A 2 -7.97 14.06 7.58
CA PHE A 2 -6.64 13.44 7.44
C PHE A 2 -6.41 13.11 5.96
N ILE A 3 -5.42 13.75 5.33
CA ILE A 3 -5.23 13.82 3.88
C ILE A 3 -3.84 13.32 3.51
N GLY A 4 -3.82 12.22 2.75
CA GLY A 4 -2.60 11.72 2.13
C GLY A 4 -2.36 12.28 0.74
N VAL A 5 -1.10 12.57 0.43
CA VAL A 5 -0.70 12.96 -0.93
C VAL A 5 0.11 11.84 -1.59
N ASN A 6 -0.42 11.31 -2.70
CA ASN A 6 0.23 10.27 -3.48
C ASN A 6 1.08 10.88 -4.60
N ILE A 7 2.37 10.59 -4.59
CA ILE A 7 3.37 11.14 -5.51
C ILE A 7 3.87 10.01 -6.41
N GLY A 8 3.90 10.26 -7.71
CA GLY A 8 4.37 9.32 -8.72
C GLY A 8 5.20 10.03 -9.79
N ARG A 9 5.87 9.23 -10.62
CA ARG A 9 6.62 9.71 -11.78
C ARG A 9 5.68 10.10 -12.92
N ASN A 10 5.98 11.19 -13.62
CA ASN A 10 5.30 11.52 -14.88
C ASN A 10 5.68 10.51 -15.98
N LYS A 11 4.79 10.34 -16.96
CA LYS A 11 5.02 9.42 -18.08
C LYS A 11 6.15 9.89 -19.02
N GLU A 12 6.29 11.22 -19.16
CA GLU A 12 7.22 11.87 -20.08
C GLU A 12 8.63 12.04 -19.51
N THR A 13 8.80 11.89 -18.19
CA THR A 13 10.11 12.01 -17.54
C THR A 13 11.01 10.85 -17.97
N SER A 14 12.21 11.17 -18.47
CA SER A 14 13.23 10.18 -18.81
C SER A 14 13.62 9.36 -17.57
N SER A 15 14.05 8.11 -17.77
CA SER A 15 14.47 7.25 -16.66
C SER A 15 15.62 7.85 -15.84
N SER A 16 16.53 8.58 -16.47
CA SER A 16 17.64 9.29 -15.82
C SER A 16 17.22 10.38 -14.82
N ASN A 17 15.99 10.88 -14.93
CA ASN A 17 15.46 11.95 -14.06
C ASN A 17 14.27 11.47 -13.21
N SER A 18 14.03 10.16 -13.13
CA SER A 18 12.86 9.57 -12.48
C SER A 18 12.69 10.02 -11.01
N ASN A 19 13.80 10.15 -10.28
CA ASN A 19 13.80 10.58 -8.87
C ASN A 19 13.38 12.05 -8.70
N GLN A 20 13.52 12.88 -9.74
CA GLN A 20 13.21 14.32 -9.65
C GLN A 20 11.72 14.58 -9.48
N ASP A 21 10.85 13.79 -10.12
CA ASP A 21 9.40 13.94 -9.97
C ASP A 21 8.95 13.67 -8.52
N TYR A 22 9.51 12.61 -7.91
CA TYR A 22 9.22 12.29 -6.52
C TYR A 22 9.73 13.36 -5.58
N THR A 23 11.01 13.74 -5.70
CA THR A 23 11.62 14.73 -4.81
C THR A 23 10.91 16.08 -4.89
N ARG A 24 10.56 16.56 -6.09
CA ARG A 24 9.74 17.78 -6.26
C ARG A 24 8.37 17.66 -5.60
N GLY A 25 7.71 16.51 -5.73
CA GLY A 25 6.43 16.26 -5.05
C GLY A 25 6.59 16.31 -3.52
N ILE A 26 7.65 15.71 -2.98
CA ILE A 26 7.94 15.72 -1.54
C ILE A 26 8.21 17.15 -1.06
N GLU A 27 9.03 17.93 -1.77
CA GLU A 27 9.28 19.34 -1.45
C GLU A 27 7.99 20.17 -1.45
N LYS A 28 7.14 19.95 -2.46
CA LYS A 28 5.94 20.75 -2.66
C LYS A 28 4.85 20.46 -1.64
N PHE A 29 4.64 19.18 -1.31
CA PHE A 29 3.51 18.72 -0.50
C PHE A 29 3.90 18.33 0.93
N GLY A 30 5.19 18.21 1.22
CA GLY A 30 5.68 17.61 2.46
C GLY A 30 5.31 18.36 3.74
N CYS A 31 4.98 19.65 3.68
CA CYS A 31 4.55 20.41 4.87
C CYS A 31 3.05 20.70 4.93
N ILE A 32 2.26 20.11 4.01
CA ILE A 32 0.80 20.29 3.97
C ILE A 32 0.03 18.96 3.95
N ALA A 33 0.69 17.85 3.65
CA ALA A 33 0.09 16.52 3.73
C ALA A 33 0.13 15.99 5.16
N ASP A 34 -0.87 15.18 5.55
CA ASP A 34 -0.83 14.43 6.81
C ASP A 34 0.01 13.15 6.67
N TYR A 35 0.11 12.58 5.46
CA TYR A 35 1.07 11.54 5.09
C TYR A 35 1.40 11.63 3.60
N LEU A 36 2.61 11.19 3.23
CA LEU A 36 3.07 11.14 1.84
C LEU A 36 3.10 9.70 1.37
N VAL A 37 2.86 9.47 0.07
CA VAL A 37 2.99 8.14 -0.53
C VAL A 37 3.90 8.21 -1.74
N VAL A 38 4.95 7.40 -1.75
CA VAL A 38 5.80 7.11 -2.90
C VAL A 38 5.15 5.97 -3.69
N ASN A 39 4.68 6.24 -4.90
CA ASN A 39 3.96 5.26 -5.72
C ASN A 39 4.85 4.69 -6.84
N VAL A 40 5.35 3.48 -6.63
CA VAL A 40 6.19 2.72 -7.57
C VAL A 40 5.45 1.59 -8.28
N SER A 41 4.12 1.52 -8.15
CA SER A 41 3.37 0.28 -8.40
C SER A 41 2.31 0.35 -9.50
N SER A 42 2.10 1.52 -10.12
CA SER A 42 1.17 1.66 -11.25
C SER A 42 1.59 0.79 -12.43
N PRO A 43 0.70 -0.05 -12.99
CA PRO A 43 0.96 -0.78 -14.23
C PRO A 43 0.85 0.09 -15.49
N ASN A 44 0.28 1.30 -15.37
CA ASN A 44 -0.05 2.15 -16.51
C ASN A 44 1.08 3.10 -16.90
N THR A 45 2.11 3.21 -16.06
CA THR A 45 3.32 3.99 -16.34
C THR A 45 4.44 3.04 -16.75
N PRO A 46 4.94 3.11 -18.01
CA PRO A 46 5.96 2.18 -18.50
C PRO A 46 7.18 2.11 -17.59
N LYS A 47 7.63 0.88 -17.28
CA LYS A 47 8.80 0.59 -16.43
C LYS A 47 8.72 1.14 -14.99
N LEU A 48 7.57 1.63 -14.52
CA LEU A 48 7.48 2.17 -13.15
C LEU A 48 7.69 1.07 -12.11
N ARG A 49 7.14 -0.12 -12.34
CA ARG A 49 7.25 -1.26 -11.44
C ARG A 49 8.67 -1.81 -11.27
N ALA A 50 9.57 -1.51 -12.22
CA ALA A 50 10.99 -1.85 -12.10
C ALA A 50 11.66 -1.10 -10.93
N LEU A 51 11.09 0.05 -10.50
CA LEU A 51 11.55 0.76 -9.30
C LEU A 51 11.33 -0.02 -8.00
N GLN A 52 10.69 -1.19 -8.04
CA GLN A 52 10.54 -2.09 -6.89
C GLN A 52 11.70 -3.08 -6.78
N GLU A 53 12.57 -3.19 -7.79
CA GLU A 53 13.83 -3.93 -7.70
C GLU A 53 14.73 -3.29 -6.64
N ALA A 54 15.48 -4.10 -5.90
CA ALA A 54 16.14 -3.67 -4.66
C ALA A 54 17.09 -2.47 -4.85
N SER A 55 17.92 -2.48 -5.90
CA SER A 55 18.86 -1.39 -6.19
C SER A 55 18.15 -0.11 -6.59
N GLU A 56 17.18 -0.20 -7.51
CA GLU A 56 16.41 0.95 -7.99
C GLU A 56 15.58 1.59 -6.86
N LEU A 57 15.00 0.75 -5.99
CA LEU A 57 14.25 1.21 -4.84
C LEU A 57 15.16 1.90 -3.82
N GLU A 58 16.37 1.35 -3.59
CA GLU A 58 17.35 1.92 -2.68
C GLU A 58 17.83 3.29 -3.15
N ASP A 59 18.11 3.43 -4.45
CA ASP A 59 18.51 4.69 -5.07
C ASP A 59 17.39 5.74 -4.99
N LEU A 60 16.15 5.35 -5.32
CA LEU A 60 14.99 6.23 -5.24
C LEU A 60 14.73 6.72 -3.81
N LEU A 61 14.64 5.80 -2.85
CA LEU A 61 14.33 6.14 -1.47
C LEU A 61 15.45 6.95 -0.81
N SER A 62 16.71 6.68 -1.15
CA SER A 62 17.85 7.48 -0.68
C SER A 62 17.73 8.93 -1.16
N ALA A 63 17.40 9.15 -2.44
CA ALA A 63 17.21 10.48 -2.99
C ALA A 63 16.03 11.22 -2.34
N ILE A 64 14.91 10.52 -2.13
CA ILE A 64 13.74 11.05 -1.43
C ILE A 64 14.10 11.43 0.01
N ARG A 65 14.87 10.59 0.72
CA ARG A 65 15.21 10.83 2.12
C ARG A 65 16.05 12.08 2.32
N VAL A 66 16.99 12.35 1.43
CA VAL A 66 17.80 13.58 1.43
C VAL A 66 16.92 14.84 1.43
N VAL A 67 15.86 14.83 0.64
CA VAL A 67 14.92 15.95 0.52
C VAL A 67 13.93 15.98 1.69
N TYR A 68 13.38 14.83 2.05
CA TYR A 68 12.46 14.68 3.18
C TYR A 68 13.07 15.14 4.51
N ASP A 69 14.37 14.90 4.73
CA ASP A 69 15.11 15.35 5.92
C ASP A 69 15.37 16.86 5.95
N ARG A 70 15.26 17.53 4.82
CA ARG A 70 15.45 18.98 4.69
C ARG A 70 14.15 19.77 4.70
N LEU A 71 12.99 19.11 4.74
CA LEU A 71 11.69 19.79 4.82
C LEU A 71 11.65 20.78 5.99
N PRO A 72 11.12 22.01 5.78
CA PRO A 72 11.16 23.07 6.79
C PRO A 72 10.29 22.77 8.02
N CYS A 73 9.27 21.93 7.87
CA CYS A 73 8.37 21.47 8.94
C CYS A 73 8.98 20.35 9.82
N ARG A 74 10.27 20.44 10.18
CA ARG A 74 11.04 19.35 10.81
C ARG A 74 10.37 18.68 12.01
N ASN A 75 9.70 19.45 12.87
CA ASN A 75 9.04 18.97 14.09
C ASN A 75 7.69 18.29 13.83
N ASN A 76 7.17 18.37 12.61
CA ASN A 76 5.87 17.80 12.24
C ASN A 76 5.90 17.25 10.81
N ARG A 77 6.97 16.53 10.46
CA ARG A 77 7.07 15.91 9.13
C ARG A 77 6.06 14.76 9.03
N PRO A 78 5.30 14.68 7.94
CA PRO A 78 4.29 13.66 7.78
C PRO A 78 4.94 12.29 7.53
N PRO A 79 4.34 11.17 7.98
CA PRO A 79 4.81 9.83 7.67
C PRO A 79 4.98 9.63 6.16
N LEU A 80 6.08 8.99 5.76
CA LEU A 80 6.39 8.65 4.37
C LEU A 80 6.09 7.18 4.11
N LEU A 81 5.11 6.90 3.27
CA LEU A 81 4.67 5.54 2.94
C LEU A 81 5.12 5.13 1.53
N LEU A 82 5.26 3.83 1.31
CA LEU A 82 5.52 3.24 -0.02
C LEU A 82 4.31 2.42 -0.47
N LYS A 83 3.85 2.61 -1.71
CA LYS A 83 2.76 1.82 -2.30
C LYS A 83 3.30 0.81 -3.32
N VAL A 84 3.06 -0.47 -3.05
CA VAL A 84 3.64 -1.61 -3.79
C VAL A 84 2.60 -2.33 -4.66
N ALA A 85 3.08 -3.01 -5.70
CA ALA A 85 2.27 -3.82 -6.60
C ALA A 85 1.92 -5.17 -5.95
N PRO A 86 0.81 -5.81 -6.35
CA PRO A 86 0.47 -7.16 -5.89
C PRO A 86 1.24 -8.26 -6.64
N ASP A 87 1.76 -7.94 -7.83
CA ASP A 87 2.41 -8.89 -8.73
C ASP A 87 3.90 -9.02 -8.39
N LEU A 88 4.20 -9.48 -7.17
CA LEU A 88 5.56 -9.67 -6.64
C LEU A 88 5.69 -11.07 -6.05
N GLY A 89 6.83 -11.72 -6.31
CA GLY A 89 7.23 -12.97 -5.65
C GLY A 89 7.68 -12.75 -4.21
N SER A 90 7.76 -13.85 -3.45
CA SER A 90 8.18 -13.83 -2.04
C SER A 90 9.58 -13.22 -1.86
N ASP A 91 10.52 -13.56 -2.74
CA ASP A 91 11.89 -13.02 -2.71
C ASP A 91 11.95 -11.51 -3.01
N GLU A 92 11.11 -11.03 -3.94
CA GLU A 92 11.00 -9.60 -4.23
C GLU A 92 10.42 -8.84 -3.03
N ILE A 93 9.36 -9.38 -2.39
CA ILE A 93 8.77 -8.80 -1.18
C ILE A 93 9.79 -8.76 -0.03
N LYS A 94 10.60 -9.83 0.12
CA LYS A 94 11.68 -9.88 1.10
C LYS A 94 12.72 -8.80 0.81
N ALA A 95 13.19 -8.69 -0.42
CA ALA A 95 14.19 -7.69 -0.83
C ALA A 95 13.68 -6.26 -0.60
N ILE A 96 12.42 -5.96 -0.97
CA ILE A 96 11.78 -4.67 -0.68
C ILE A 96 11.76 -4.42 0.83
N SER A 97 11.35 -5.41 1.63
CA SER A 97 11.29 -5.32 3.10
C SER A 97 12.65 -5.02 3.73
N GLU A 98 13.72 -5.59 3.18
CA GLU A 98 15.10 -5.33 3.61
C GLU A 98 15.53 -3.90 3.26
N VAL A 99 15.27 -3.44 2.03
CA VAL A 99 15.59 -2.07 1.59
C VAL A 99 14.88 -1.03 2.46
N ILE A 100 13.57 -1.15 2.65
CA ILE A 100 12.78 -0.17 3.42
C ILE A 100 13.06 -0.19 4.94
N SER A 101 13.82 -1.18 5.42
CA SER A 101 14.23 -1.27 6.83
C SER A 101 15.58 -0.58 7.09
N LYS A 102 16.34 -0.20 6.06
CA LYS A 102 17.63 0.47 6.22
C LYS A 102 17.42 1.94 6.63
N PRO A 103 18.28 2.53 7.49
CA PRO A 103 18.11 3.91 7.95
C PRO A 103 18.05 4.97 6.85
N LYS A 104 18.76 4.78 5.73
CA LYS A 104 18.81 5.77 4.63
C LYS A 104 17.61 5.69 3.68
N THR A 105 16.83 4.63 3.77
CA THR A 105 15.71 4.32 2.87
C THR A 105 14.45 3.94 3.67
N SER A 106 14.43 4.26 4.96
CA SER A 106 13.35 3.90 5.85
C SER A 106 12.06 4.63 5.49
N ILE A 107 10.95 3.90 5.54
CA ILE A 107 9.59 4.39 5.37
C ILE A 107 8.75 4.07 6.61
N ASP A 108 7.71 4.85 6.84
CA ASP A 108 6.89 4.80 8.04
C ASP A 108 5.65 3.87 7.89
N GLY A 109 5.36 3.40 6.68
CA GLY A 109 4.30 2.43 6.43
C GLY A 109 4.20 1.98 4.97
N LEU A 110 3.54 0.84 4.74
CA LEU A 110 3.30 0.31 3.39
C LEU A 110 1.84 0.37 3.02
N ILE A 111 1.55 0.63 1.74
CA ILE A 111 0.21 0.47 1.16
C ILE A 111 0.21 -0.77 0.25
N VAL A 112 -0.56 -1.77 0.66
CA VAL A 112 -0.54 -3.12 0.10
C VAL A 112 -1.98 -3.50 -0.30
N THR A 113 -2.40 -3.39 -1.56
CA THR A 113 -1.58 -3.21 -2.79
C THR A 113 -2.15 -2.18 -3.77
N ASN A 114 -1.42 -1.95 -4.86
CA ASN A 114 -1.96 -1.39 -6.09
C ASN A 114 -2.74 -2.46 -6.90
N THR A 115 -3.12 -2.13 -8.13
CA THR A 115 -3.86 -3.02 -9.05
C THR A 115 -2.98 -4.14 -9.61
N THR A 116 -3.58 -5.25 -10.05
CA THR A 116 -2.86 -6.38 -10.68
C THR A 116 -2.91 -6.32 -12.21
N VAL A 117 -1.88 -6.80 -12.89
CA VAL A 117 -1.93 -7.04 -14.36
C VAL A 117 -2.50 -8.41 -14.71
N GLN A 118 -2.66 -9.30 -13.73
CA GLN A 118 -3.21 -10.62 -13.95
C GLN A 118 -4.65 -10.54 -14.47
N ARG A 119 -5.04 -11.53 -15.28
CA ARG A 119 -6.39 -11.70 -15.83
C ARG A 119 -6.86 -13.13 -15.56
N PRO A 120 -7.45 -13.40 -14.39
CA PRO A 120 -7.95 -14.73 -14.06
C PRO A 120 -8.98 -15.22 -15.09
N LEU A 121 -8.96 -16.52 -15.40
CA LEU A 121 -9.92 -17.13 -16.34
C LEU A 121 -11.37 -17.05 -15.84
N THR A 122 -11.58 -16.79 -14.56
CA THR A 122 -12.89 -16.60 -13.92
C THR A 122 -13.57 -15.29 -14.29
N LEU A 123 -12.88 -14.36 -14.96
CA LEU A 123 -13.47 -13.10 -15.43
C LEU A 123 -14.54 -13.34 -16.50
N LYS A 124 -15.74 -12.79 -16.25
CA LYS A 124 -16.92 -12.96 -17.12
C LYS A 124 -17.12 -11.83 -18.13
N SER A 125 -16.85 -10.58 -17.74
CA SER A 125 -17.06 -9.41 -18.60
C SER A 125 -16.20 -9.49 -19.87
N GLU A 126 -16.75 -9.05 -21.00
CA GLU A 126 -16.03 -8.95 -22.28
C GLU A 126 -14.81 -8.03 -22.19
N ASN A 127 -14.83 -7.04 -21.29
CA ASN A 127 -13.72 -6.14 -21.03
C ASN A 127 -12.49 -6.82 -20.37
N LYS A 128 -12.54 -8.13 -20.08
CA LYS A 128 -11.42 -8.87 -19.48
C LYS A 128 -10.12 -8.81 -20.31
N ILE A 129 -10.22 -8.53 -21.61
CA ILE A 129 -9.07 -8.40 -22.51
C ILE A 129 -8.38 -7.03 -22.46
N GLN A 130 -8.97 -6.05 -21.77
CA GLN A 130 -8.43 -4.70 -21.70
C GLN A 130 -7.08 -4.68 -20.97
N THR A 131 -6.16 -3.84 -21.46
CA THR A 131 -4.84 -3.63 -20.84
C THR A 131 -4.95 -2.76 -19.58
N GLY A 132 -3.88 -2.72 -18.79
CA GLY A 132 -3.80 -1.92 -17.56
C GLY A 132 -4.11 -2.71 -16.28
N GLY A 133 -4.45 -1.99 -15.21
CA GLY A 133 -4.66 -2.56 -13.88
C GLY A 133 -6.07 -3.09 -13.62
N LEU A 134 -6.18 -4.32 -13.12
CA LEU A 134 -7.40 -4.93 -12.58
C LEU A 134 -7.47 -4.71 -11.07
N SER A 135 -8.67 -4.35 -10.59
CA SER A 135 -8.99 -4.07 -9.18
C SER A 135 -10.22 -4.86 -8.74
N GLY A 136 -10.63 -4.70 -7.48
CA GLY A 136 -11.85 -5.29 -6.95
C GLY A 136 -11.69 -6.76 -6.56
N GLU A 137 -12.80 -7.49 -6.57
CA GLU A 137 -12.89 -8.89 -6.11
C GLU A 137 -11.76 -9.80 -6.65
N PRO A 138 -11.38 -9.75 -7.94
CA PRO A 138 -10.30 -10.62 -8.46
C PRO A 138 -8.92 -10.38 -7.81
N LEU A 139 -8.71 -9.24 -7.16
CA LEU A 139 -7.48 -8.89 -6.46
C LEU A 139 -7.47 -9.36 -4.99
N LYS A 140 -8.62 -9.81 -4.44
CA LYS A 140 -8.80 -10.06 -3.01
C LYS A 140 -7.79 -11.06 -2.44
N SER A 141 -7.62 -12.21 -3.08
CA SER A 141 -6.72 -13.26 -2.59
C SER A 141 -5.25 -12.85 -2.68
N ILE A 142 -4.85 -12.28 -3.82
CA ILE A 142 -3.47 -11.85 -4.06
C ILE A 142 -3.09 -10.76 -3.04
N ALA A 143 -3.92 -9.74 -2.86
CA ALA A 143 -3.62 -8.66 -1.93
C ALA A 143 -3.59 -9.12 -0.46
N LEU A 144 -4.43 -10.09 -0.07
CA LEU A 144 -4.39 -10.69 1.27
C LEU A 144 -3.05 -11.41 1.51
N GLU A 145 -2.59 -12.19 0.53
CA GLU A 145 -1.33 -12.91 0.65
C GLU A 145 -0.12 -11.96 0.66
N THR A 146 -0.14 -10.92 -0.18
CA THR A 146 0.91 -9.88 -0.16
C THR A 146 1.00 -9.20 1.21
N ILE A 147 -0.12 -8.94 1.89
CA ILE A 147 -0.12 -8.39 3.26
C ILE A 147 0.57 -9.33 4.24
N ARG A 148 0.26 -10.64 4.20
CA ARG A 148 0.87 -11.64 5.08
C ARG A 148 2.39 -11.68 4.91
N LEU A 149 2.86 -11.72 3.65
CA LEU A 149 4.28 -11.76 3.33
C LEU A 149 5.00 -10.49 3.82
N PHE A 150 4.45 -9.30 3.58
CA PHE A 150 5.05 -8.07 4.12
C PHE A 150 5.02 -8.06 5.65
N ARG A 151 3.94 -8.49 6.31
CA ARG A 151 3.89 -8.57 7.78
C ARG A 151 5.00 -9.47 8.33
N GLN A 152 5.18 -10.63 7.71
CA GLN A 152 6.23 -11.60 8.06
C GLN A 152 7.63 -11.01 7.89
N TYR A 153 7.95 -10.46 6.72
CA TYR A 153 9.31 -9.98 6.42
C TYR A 153 9.65 -8.67 7.13
N THR A 154 8.68 -7.80 7.36
CA THR A 154 8.87 -6.59 8.20
C THR A 154 8.82 -6.90 9.70
N LYS A 155 8.48 -8.14 10.09
CA LYS A 155 8.34 -8.59 11.48
C LYS A 155 7.38 -7.70 12.27
N GLY A 156 6.34 -7.19 11.61
CA GLY A 156 5.36 -6.29 12.18
C GLY A 156 5.87 -4.91 12.61
N LYS A 157 7.11 -4.53 12.26
CA LYS A 157 7.69 -3.23 12.62
C LYS A 157 7.21 -2.08 11.76
N ILE A 158 6.73 -2.36 10.55
CA ILE A 158 6.22 -1.37 9.60
C ILE A 158 4.70 -1.53 9.51
N PRO A 159 3.91 -0.51 9.89
CA PRO A 159 2.46 -0.53 9.71
C PRO A 159 2.05 -0.77 8.25
N LEU A 160 1.02 -1.58 8.04
CA LEU A 160 0.49 -1.88 6.71
C LEU A 160 -0.91 -1.27 6.54
N ILE A 161 -1.16 -0.68 5.37
CA ILE A 161 -2.48 -0.25 4.92
C ILE A 161 -2.96 -1.24 3.87
N GLY A 162 -4.00 -2.00 4.19
CA GLY A 162 -4.59 -3.03 3.34
C GLY A 162 -5.55 -2.46 2.28
N VAL A 163 -5.35 -2.85 1.03
CA VAL A 163 -6.12 -2.37 -0.14
C VAL A 163 -6.29 -3.51 -1.15
N GLY A 164 -7.44 -3.52 -1.83
CA GLY A 164 -7.68 -4.41 -2.98
C GLY A 164 -8.71 -5.50 -2.70
N GLY A 165 -9.85 -5.43 -3.37
CA GLY A 165 -10.91 -6.44 -3.25
C GLY A 165 -11.67 -6.43 -1.91
N ILE A 166 -11.73 -5.29 -1.23
CA ILE A 166 -12.43 -5.16 0.06
C ILE A 166 -13.83 -4.61 -0.16
N SER A 167 -14.83 -5.40 0.22
CA SER A 167 -16.26 -5.10 0.02
C SER A 167 -17.14 -5.43 1.22
N THR A 168 -16.66 -6.27 2.14
CA THR A 168 -17.36 -6.65 3.37
C THR A 168 -16.52 -6.36 4.63
N ALA A 169 -17.13 -6.43 5.80
CA ALA A 169 -16.41 -6.26 7.07
C ALA A 169 -15.53 -7.47 7.39
N GLU A 170 -15.89 -8.65 6.90
CA GLU A 170 -15.08 -9.87 6.97
C GLU A 170 -13.80 -9.71 6.15
N ASP A 171 -13.89 -9.14 4.93
CA ASP A 171 -12.70 -8.83 4.12
C ASP A 171 -11.74 -7.90 4.90
N ILE A 172 -12.28 -6.92 5.64
CA ILE A 172 -11.49 -6.00 6.48
C ILE A 172 -10.83 -6.75 7.64
N LEU A 173 -11.61 -7.55 8.37
CA LEU A 173 -11.10 -8.33 9.50
C LEU A 173 -9.99 -9.27 9.05
N GLU A 174 -10.14 -9.95 7.91
CA GLU A 174 -9.10 -10.78 7.31
C GLU A 174 -7.81 -9.99 7.04
N ARG A 175 -7.91 -8.76 6.51
CA ARG A 175 -6.73 -7.91 6.29
C ARG A 175 -6.08 -7.49 7.59
N ILE A 176 -6.87 -7.17 8.60
CA ILE A 176 -6.38 -6.80 9.93
C ILE A 176 -5.63 -7.97 10.55
N LYS A 177 -6.24 -9.16 10.62
CA LYS A 177 -5.62 -10.38 11.16
C LYS A 177 -4.38 -10.80 10.39
N ALA A 178 -4.31 -10.51 9.09
CA ALA A 178 -3.11 -10.71 8.27
C ALA A 178 -1.99 -9.69 8.50
N GLY A 179 -2.26 -8.55 9.15
CA GLY A 179 -1.25 -7.56 9.53
C GLY A 179 -1.52 -6.11 9.14
N ALA A 180 -2.64 -5.82 8.47
CA ALA A 180 -3.03 -4.44 8.16
C ALA A 180 -3.49 -3.70 9.43
N SER A 181 -2.98 -2.49 9.62
CA SER A 181 -3.42 -1.58 10.69
C SER A 181 -4.53 -0.64 10.22
N LEU A 182 -4.60 -0.39 8.92
CA LEU A 182 -5.54 0.54 8.28
C LEU A 182 -6.04 -0.08 6.97
N ILE A 183 -7.16 0.42 6.44
CA ILE A 183 -7.79 -0.07 5.21
C ILE A 183 -8.06 1.07 4.23
N GLN A 184 -7.88 0.82 2.93
CA GLN A 184 -8.43 1.67 1.87
C GLN A 184 -9.38 0.88 0.98
N ILE A 185 -10.42 1.56 0.49
CA ILE A 185 -11.37 1.03 -0.46
C ILE A 185 -11.44 1.92 -1.70
N TYR A 186 -11.70 1.32 -2.86
CA TYR A 186 -11.96 2.05 -4.10
C TYR A 186 -13.08 1.36 -4.88
N THR A 187 -12.82 0.17 -5.43
CA THR A 187 -13.78 -0.51 -6.33
C THR A 187 -15.15 -0.71 -5.70
N SER A 188 -15.21 -1.02 -4.40
CA SER A 188 -16.48 -1.18 -3.68
C SER A 188 -17.28 0.11 -3.54
N LEU A 189 -16.64 1.30 -3.53
CA LEU A 189 -17.35 2.58 -3.61
C LEU A 189 -18.08 2.74 -4.95
N THR A 190 -17.47 2.27 -6.05
CA THR A 190 -18.09 2.33 -7.38
C THR A 190 -19.37 1.50 -7.45
N TYR A 191 -19.39 0.32 -6.83
CA TYR A 191 -20.55 -0.57 -6.88
C TYR A 191 -21.62 -0.30 -5.80
N SER A 192 -21.21 0.16 -4.62
CA SER A 192 -22.11 0.30 -3.46
C SER A 192 -22.37 1.75 -3.04
N GLY A 193 -21.67 2.71 -3.65
CA GLY A 193 -21.76 4.12 -3.33
C GLY A 193 -21.11 4.51 -1.99
N PRO A 194 -21.07 5.81 -1.66
CA PRO A 194 -20.45 6.33 -0.44
C PRO A 194 -20.92 5.70 0.90
N PRO A 195 -22.21 5.31 1.09
CA PRO A 195 -22.68 4.75 2.35
C PRO A 195 -21.98 3.46 2.81
N ILE A 196 -21.28 2.77 1.91
CA ILE A 196 -20.53 1.55 2.24
C ILE A 196 -19.53 1.77 3.37
N VAL A 197 -18.91 2.95 3.48
CA VAL A 197 -17.93 3.27 4.53
C VAL A 197 -18.55 3.12 5.92
N ASN A 198 -19.74 3.72 6.12
CA ASN A 198 -20.45 3.65 7.41
C ASN A 198 -20.95 2.23 7.70
N LYS A 199 -21.37 1.50 6.66
CA LYS A 199 -21.76 0.09 6.78
C LYS A 199 -20.59 -0.76 7.29
N LEU A 200 -19.46 -0.69 6.60
CA LEU A 200 -18.25 -1.47 6.90
C LEU A 200 -17.72 -1.20 8.31
N ASN A 201 -17.65 0.07 8.73
CA ASN A 201 -17.20 0.41 10.09
C ASN A 201 -18.11 -0.18 11.18
N ARG A 202 -19.44 -0.11 10.98
CA ARG A 202 -20.41 -0.64 11.95
C ARG A 202 -20.33 -2.17 12.04
N GLU A 203 -20.22 -2.83 10.89
CA GLU A 203 -20.14 -4.30 10.81
C GLU A 203 -18.80 -4.79 11.38
N LEU A 204 -17.69 -4.14 11.06
CA LEU A 204 -16.37 -4.45 11.63
C LEU A 204 -16.37 -4.33 13.15
N ALA A 205 -16.96 -3.27 13.71
CA ALA A 205 -17.06 -3.09 15.15
C ALA A 205 -17.82 -4.22 15.84
N LYS A 206 -18.82 -4.84 15.16
CA LYS A 206 -19.51 -6.03 15.67
C LYS A 206 -18.59 -7.25 15.60
N LEU A 207 -17.91 -7.47 14.49
CA LEU A 207 -16.99 -8.61 14.32
C LEU A 207 -15.85 -8.59 15.36
N ILE A 208 -15.22 -7.43 15.59
CA ILE A 208 -14.17 -7.25 16.60
C ILE A 208 -14.66 -7.66 18.00
N ARG A 209 -15.86 -7.22 18.40
CA ARG A 209 -16.45 -7.60 19.69
C ARG A 209 -16.80 -9.09 19.76
N ASN A 210 -17.31 -9.66 18.67
CA ASN A 210 -17.68 -11.07 18.61
C ASN A 210 -16.46 -11.99 18.70
N GLU A 211 -15.31 -11.57 18.16
CA GLU A 211 -14.02 -12.26 18.32
C GLU A 211 -13.39 -12.05 19.71
N GLY A 212 -14.00 -11.24 20.58
CA GLY A 212 -13.53 -10.99 21.95
C GLY A 212 -12.45 -9.92 22.06
N PHE A 213 -12.15 -9.17 20.99
CA PHE A 213 -11.19 -8.07 21.03
C PHE A 213 -11.82 -6.78 21.59
N SER A 214 -11.04 -6.04 22.38
CA SER A 214 -11.42 -4.72 22.90
C SER A 214 -11.26 -3.61 21.86
N SER A 215 -10.38 -3.81 20.88
CA SER A 215 -10.08 -2.85 19.82
C SER A 215 -9.56 -3.53 18.56
N VAL A 216 -9.57 -2.81 17.43
CA VAL A 216 -8.96 -3.28 16.17
C VAL A 216 -7.48 -3.60 16.33
N ALA A 217 -6.77 -2.85 17.19
CA ALA A 217 -5.32 -2.99 17.38
C ALA A 217 -4.93 -4.38 17.90
N GLU A 218 -5.75 -5.01 18.73
CA GLU A 218 -5.50 -6.35 19.27
C GLU A 218 -5.59 -7.45 18.21
N ALA A 219 -6.34 -7.20 17.12
CA ALA A 219 -6.48 -8.15 16.03
C ALA A 219 -5.38 -8.00 14.96
N VAL A 220 -4.54 -6.97 15.01
CA VAL A 220 -3.55 -6.71 13.95
C VAL A 220 -2.48 -7.80 13.92
N GLY A 221 -2.39 -8.53 12.81
CA GLY A 221 -1.32 -9.49 12.54
C GLY A 221 -1.40 -10.82 13.28
N ILE A 222 -2.48 -11.07 14.04
CA ILE A 222 -2.60 -12.25 14.89
C ILE A 222 -2.49 -13.59 14.12
N ASP A 223 -2.84 -13.64 12.85
CA ASP A 223 -2.75 -14.87 12.03
C ASP A 223 -1.32 -15.15 11.53
N VAL A 224 -0.44 -14.14 11.60
CA VAL A 224 0.94 -14.20 11.10
C VAL A 224 1.93 -14.26 12.26
N ASP A 225 1.72 -13.46 13.30
CA ASP A 225 2.66 -13.34 14.42
C ASP A 225 2.60 -14.53 15.38
N SER A 226 1.44 -15.18 15.49
CA SER A 226 1.21 -16.35 16.36
C SER A 226 1.81 -17.66 15.85
N LYS A 227 2.30 -17.69 14.60
CA LYS A 227 2.90 -18.89 13.97
C LYS A 227 4.42 -19.03 14.23
N LYS A 228 4.91 -18.44 15.33
CA LYS A 228 6.32 -18.52 15.76
C LYS A 228 6.50 -19.41 16.97
#